data_AF-A0A661EEZ3-F1
#
_entry.id   AF-A0A661EEZ3-F1
#
_cell.length_a   1.000
_cell.length_b   1.000
_cell.length_c   1.000
_cell.angle_alpha   90.00
_cell.angle_beta   90.00
_cell.angle_gamma   90.00
#
_symmetry.space_group_name_H-M   'P 1'
#
loop_
_entity.id
_entity.type
_entity.pdbx_description
1 polymer ?
#
loop_
_entity_poly.entity_id
_entity_poly.type
_entity_poly.pdbx_seq_one_letter_code
_entity_poly.pdbx_strand_id
1 'polypeptide(L)'
;MQTIFTVGHSVLTIIEFVEILDKNNIDTIVDVRSVPYSKYNPQFNQEVIKQELLKSKIQYLFMGHMLGARYDDLSLLDEDKIVDFKKVQQTKKFQKR
;
A
#
# COMPACT_ATOMS: atom_id res chain seq x y z
N MET A 1 -16.28 15.36 -3.34
CA MET A 1 -15.78 14.07 -2.81
C MET A 1 -14.60 13.67 -3.68
N GLN A 2 -13.44 13.31 -3.11
CA GLN A 2 -12.33 12.81 -3.92
C GLN A 2 -12.56 11.31 -4.20
N THR A 3 -12.33 10.89 -5.45
CA THR A 3 -12.46 9.49 -5.86
C THR A 3 -11.18 8.73 -5.52
N ILE A 4 -11.31 7.57 -4.89
CA ILE A 4 -10.19 6.67 -4.60
C ILE A 4 -10.42 5.38 -5.38
N PHE A 5 -9.38 4.91 -6.06
CA PHE A 5 -9.37 3.63 -6.75
C PHE A 5 -8.62 2.60 -5.92
N THR A 6 -9.06 1.35 -5.99
CA THR A 6 -8.37 0.20 -5.37
C THR A 6 -7.94 -0.76 -6.45
N VAL A 7 -6.72 -1.27 -6.36
CA VAL A 7 -6.19 -2.26 -7.31
C VAL A 7 -5.43 -3.33 -6.55
N GLY A 8 -5.60 -4.58 -6.95
CA GLY A 8 -4.82 -5.72 -6.47
C GLY A 8 -4.13 -6.39 -7.65
N HIS A 9 -2.93 -6.94 -7.43
CA HIS A 9 -2.16 -7.54 -8.51
C HIS A 9 -2.66 -8.94 -8.92
N SER A 10 -3.33 -9.70 -8.04
CA SER A 10 -3.85 -11.04 -8.35
C SER A 10 -2.82 -11.91 -9.11
N VAL A 11 -3.20 -12.49 -10.25
CA VAL A 11 -2.35 -13.22 -11.20
C VAL A 11 -1.75 -12.34 -12.31
N LEU A 12 -1.93 -11.02 -12.24
CA LEU A 12 -1.44 -10.08 -13.26
C LEU A 12 0.08 -10.05 -13.27
N THR A 13 0.63 -9.98 -14.47
CA THR A 13 2.01 -9.55 -14.67
C THR A 13 2.18 -8.08 -14.31
N ILE A 14 3.42 -7.65 -14.09
CA ILE A 14 3.72 -6.24 -13.79
C ILE A 14 3.34 -5.31 -14.96
N ILE A 15 3.43 -5.80 -16.20
CA ILE A 15 3.07 -5.05 -17.41
C ILE A 15 1.55 -4.85 -17.46
N GLU A 16 0.76 -5.91 -17.31
CA GLU A 16 -0.71 -5.81 -17.29
C GLU A 16 -1.20 -4.92 -16.14
N PHE A 17 -0.53 -5.00 -14.99
CA PHE A 17 -0.84 -4.13 -13.86
C PHE A 17 -0.67 -2.65 -14.23
N VAL A 18 0.48 -2.27 -14.80
CA VAL A 18 0.77 -0.91 -15.24
C VAL A 18 -0.20 -0.44 -16.33
N GLU A 19 -0.53 -1.30 -17.29
CA GLU A 19 -1.51 -0.96 -18.33
C GLU A 19 -2.89 -0.63 -17.77
N ILE A 20 -3.33 -1.33 -16.71
CA ILE A 20 -4.61 -1.03 -16.06
C ILE A 20 -4.56 0.34 -15.40
N LEU A 21 -3.43 0.74 -14.81
CA LEU A 21 -3.25 2.06 -14.23
C LEU A 21 -3.32 3.15 -15.29
N ASP A 22 -2.59 2.96 -16.40
CA ASP A 22 -2.57 3.91 -17.52
C ASP A 22 -3.96 4.06 -18.15
N LYS A 23 -4.69 2.95 -18.38
CA LYS A 23 -6.07 2.96 -18.91
C LYS A 23 -7.04 3.74 -18.04
N ASN A 24 -6.77 3.84 -16.73
CA ASN A 24 -7.59 4.58 -15.77
C ASN A 24 -7.01 5.96 -15.42
N ASN A 25 -5.95 6.41 -16.13
CA ASN A 25 -5.26 7.67 -15.87
C ASN A 25 -4.78 7.82 -14.41
N ILE A 26 -4.29 6.73 -13.82
CA ILE A 26 -3.75 6.74 -12.46
C ILE A 26 -2.29 7.21 -12.52
N ASP A 27 -1.99 8.32 -11.84
CA ASP A 27 -0.63 8.89 -11.78
C ASP A 27 0.14 8.50 -10.51
N THR A 28 -0.53 7.89 -9.52
CA THR A 28 0.03 7.61 -8.20
C THR A 28 -0.53 6.31 -7.61
N ILE A 29 0.37 5.44 -7.16
CA ILE A 29 0.05 4.25 -6.37
C ILE A 29 0.46 4.48 -4.92
N VAL A 30 -0.49 4.27 -4.02
CA VAL A 30 -0.25 4.26 -2.57
C VAL A 30 -0.20 2.81 -2.09
N ASP A 31 0.98 2.37 -1.66
CA ASP A 31 1.17 1.04 -1.10
C ASP A 31 0.97 1.06 0.41
N VAL A 32 -0.14 0.46 0.84
CA VAL A 32 -0.54 0.38 2.26
C VAL A 32 -0.09 -0.92 2.93
N ARG A 33 0.64 -1.81 2.24
CA ARG A 33 1.11 -3.06 2.82
C ARG A 33 2.13 -2.76 3.92
N SER A 34 1.96 -3.30 5.13
CA SER A 34 2.94 -3.08 6.21
C SER A 34 4.33 -3.60 5.86
N VAL A 35 4.38 -4.70 5.10
CA VAL A 35 5.62 -5.28 4.55
C VAL A 35 5.41 -5.42 3.04
N PRO A 36 5.93 -4.50 2.22
CA PRO A 36 5.73 -4.48 0.77
C PRO A 36 6.67 -5.47 0.05
N TYR A 37 6.77 -6.69 0.58
CA TYR A 37 7.61 -7.77 0.09
C TYR A 37 6.85 -9.09 0.07
N SER A 38 7.00 -9.85 -1.02
CA SER A 38 6.42 -11.17 -1.22
C SER A 38 7.44 -12.12 -1.84
N LYS A 39 7.55 -13.33 -1.27
CA LYS A 39 8.35 -14.41 -1.88
C LYS A 39 7.70 -14.98 -3.14
N TYR A 40 6.36 -14.94 -3.22
CA TYR A 40 5.59 -15.53 -4.32
C TYR A 40 5.41 -14.57 -5.49
N ASN A 41 5.36 -13.27 -5.21
CA ASN A 41 5.17 -12.21 -6.20
C ASN A 41 6.31 -11.18 -6.13
N PRO A 42 7.57 -11.58 -6.40
CA PRO A 42 8.73 -10.71 -6.24
C PRO A 42 8.71 -9.49 -7.18
N GLN A 43 8.01 -9.57 -8.30
CA GLN A 43 7.79 -8.46 -9.22
C GLN A 43 6.98 -7.31 -8.61
N PHE A 44 6.23 -7.57 -7.54
CA PHE A 44 5.47 -6.57 -6.77
C PHE A 44 6.18 -6.16 -5.47
N ASN A 45 7.46 -6.52 -5.28
CA ASN A 45 8.27 -6.00 -4.19
C ASN A 45 8.54 -4.52 -4.39
N GLN A 46 8.58 -3.78 -3.29
CA GLN A 46 8.68 -2.31 -3.26
C GLN A 46 9.66 -1.73 -4.28
N GLU A 47 10.89 -2.22 -4.31
CA GLU A 47 11.96 -1.73 -5.17
C GLU A 47 11.64 -1.99 -6.64
N VAL A 48 11.15 -3.19 -6.96
CA VAL A 48 10.85 -3.60 -8.33
C VAL A 48 9.66 -2.83 -8.87
N ILE A 49 8.53 -2.82 -8.15
CA ILE A 49 7.34 -2.12 -8.62
C ILE A 49 7.54 -0.61 -8.71
N LYS A 50 8.29 -0.02 -7.77
CA LYS A 50 8.64 1.40 -7.85
C LYS A 50 9.39 1.72 -9.14
N GLN A 51 10.35 0.90 -9.54
CA GLN A 51 11.09 1.11 -10.78
C GLN A 51 10.20 0.95 -12.01
N GLU A 52 9.33 -0.07 -12.05
CA GLU A 52 8.42 -0.26 -13.18
C GLU A 52 7.39 0.88 -13.32
N LEU A 53 6.80 1.32 -12.21
CA LEU A 53 5.86 2.46 -12.21
C LEU A 53 6.51 3.76 -12.67
N LEU A 54 7.76 4.02 -12.25
CA LEU A 54 8.50 5.21 -12.66
C LEU A 54 8.74 5.27 -14.18
N LYS A 55 8.92 4.13 -14.85
CA LYS A 55 9.05 4.08 -16.33
C LYS A 55 7.80 4.60 -17.04
N SER A 56 6.63 4.39 -16.45
CA SER A 56 5.34 4.91 -16.94
C SER A 56 4.96 6.25 -16.31
N LYS A 57 5.89 6.93 -15.60
CA LYS A 57 5.65 8.21 -14.91
C LYS A 57 4.58 8.13 -13.80
N ILE A 58 4.35 6.93 -13.27
CA ILE A 58 3.45 6.71 -12.14
C ILE A 58 4.27 6.80 -10.84
N GLN A 59 3.84 7.66 -9.92
CA GLN A 59 4.47 7.81 -8.62
C GLN A 59 4.15 6.61 -7.73
N TYR A 60 5.12 6.20 -6.92
CA TYR A 60 4.93 5.17 -5.91
C TYR A 60 5.16 5.78 -4.52
N LEU A 61 4.12 5.76 -3.69
CA LEU A 61 4.14 6.24 -2.32
C LEU A 61 3.94 5.08 -1.35
N PHE A 62 4.94 4.81 -0.52
CA PHE A 62 4.82 3.81 0.54
C PHE A 62 4.19 4.42 1.80
N MET A 63 2.99 3.96 2.16
CA MET A 63 2.27 4.38 3.37
C MET A 63 1.99 3.22 4.32
N GLY A 64 2.62 2.06 4.14
CA GLY A 64 2.45 0.90 5.03
C GLY A 64 2.79 1.17 6.50
N HIS A 65 3.64 2.16 6.79
CA HIS A 65 3.97 2.56 8.15
C HIS A 65 2.87 3.38 8.88
N MET A 66 1.92 3.95 8.12
CA MET A 66 0.77 4.73 8.62
C MET A 66 -0.54 3.97 8.47
N LEU A 67 -0.71 3.26 7.37
CA LEU A 67 -1.97 2.64 6.94
C LEU A 67 -1.92 1.11 6.96
N GLY A 68 -0.76 0.52 7.20
CA GLY A 68 -0.61 -0.93 7.34
C GLY A 68 -1.22 -1.46 8.62
N ALA A 69 -1.63 -2.73 8.60
CA ALA A 69 -2.25 -3.43 9.72
C ALA A 69 -1.24 -4.20 10.59
N ARG A 70 0.02 -3.75 10.66
CA ARG A 70 1.02 -4.34 11.57
C ARG A 70 1.59 -3.24 12.45
N TYR A 71 1.42 -3.41 13.75
CA TYR A 71 1.91 -2.50 14.78
C TYR A 71 2.68 -3.33 15.81
N ASP A 72 3.87 -2.87 16.17
CA ASP A 72 4.66 -3.47 17.25
C ASP A 72 4.14 -3.05 18.64
N ASP A 73 3.37 -1.96 18.69
CA ASP A 73 2.74 -1.44 19.90
C ASP A 73 1.51 -2.27 20.27
N LEU A 74 1.64 -3.07 21.32
CA LEU A 74 0.58 -3.93 21.86
C LEU A 74 -0.65 -3.14 22.32
N SER A 75 -0.51 -1.86 22.67
CA SER A 75 -1.66 -1.03 23.08
C SER A 75 -2.67 -0.80 21.96
N LEU A 76 -2.21 -0.93 20.70
CA LEU A 76 -3.03 -0.78 19.49
C LEU A 76 -3.72 -2.08 19.09
N LEU A 77 -3.47 -3.17 19.81
CA LEU A 77 -4.10 -4.47 19.56
C LEU A 77 -5.33 -4.66 20.48
N ASP A 78 -6.25 -5.52 20.06
CA ASP A 78 -7.34 -6.03 20.88
C ASP A 78 -6.93 -7.32 21.63
N GLU A 79 -7.88 -7.94 22.31
CA GLU A 79 -7.67 -9.16 23.12
C GLU A 79 -7.20 -10.35 22.27
N ASP A 80 -7.58 -10.37 20.98
CA ASP A 80 -7.21 -11.40 20.00
C ASP A 80 -5.90 -11.08 19.26
N LYS A 81 -5.18 -10.03 19.68
CA LYS A 81 -3.96 -9.50 19.04
C LYS A 81 -4.20 -9.00 17.61
N ILE A 82 -5.43 -8.64 17.28
CA ILE A 82 -5.80 -7.98 16.02
C ILE A 82 -5.69 -6.47 16.22
N VAL A 83 -5.32 -5.74 15.17
CA VAL A 83 -5.20 -4.29 15.22
C VAL A 83 -6.57 -3.63 15.41
N ASP A 84 -6.69 -2.80 16.45
CA ASP A 84 -7.83 -1.93 16.66
C ASP A 84 -7.60 -0.57 15.98
N PHE A 85 -8.17 -0.42 14.78
CA PHE A 85 -8.04 0.81 14.00
C PHE A 85 -8.63 2.05 14.68
N LYS A 86 -9.58 1.91 15.63
CA LYS A 86 -10.09 3.07 16.39
C LYS A 86 -9.03 3.64 17.30
N LYS A 87 -8.18 2.79 17.89
CA LYS A 87 -7.02 3.23 18.68
C LYS A 87 -5.94 3.85 17.79
N VAL A 88 -5.66 3.24 16.64
CA VAL A 88 -4.69 3.75 15.65
C VAL A 88 -5.02 5.18 15.21
N GLN A 89 -6.30 5.46 14.91
CA GLN A 89 -6.77 6.78 14.50
C GLN A 89 -6.50 7.89 15.54
N GLN A 90 -6.37 7.53 16.81
CA GLN A 90 -6.10 8.46 17.90
C GLN A 90 -4.59 8.75 18.08
N THR A 91 -3.72 7.99 17.42
CA THR A 91 -2.28 8.16 17.56
C THR A 91 -1.80 9.46 16.90
N LYS A 92 -0.83 10.14 17.52
CA LYS A 92 -0.18 11.33 16.94
C LYS A 92 0.47 11.04 15.59
N LYS A 93 0.96 9.81 15.38
CA LYS A 93 1.59 9.36 14.13
C LYS A 93 0.59 9.31 12.98
N PHE A 94 -0.64 8.86 13.23
CA PHE A 94 -1.71 8.84 12.23
C PHE A 94 -2.27 10.25 11.94
N GLN A 95 -2.34 11.10 12.95
CA GLN A 95 -2.93 12.45 12.83
C GLN A 95 -2.00 13.50 12.22
N LYS A 96 -0.68 13.29 12.26
CA LYS A 96 0.29 14.18 11.61
C LYS A 96 0.33 13.88 10.10
N ARG A 97 -0.01 14.88 9.30
CA ARG A 97 0.24 14.95 7.85
C ARG A 97 1.63 15.48 7.57
#